data_AF-A0A7S2R642-F1
#
_entry.id   AF-A0A7S2R642-F1
#
_cell.length_a   1.000
_cell.length_b   1.000
_cell.length_c   1.000
_cell.angle_alpha   90.00
_cell.angle_beta   90.00
_cell.angle_gamma   90.00
#
_symmetry.space_group_name_H-M   'P 1'
#
loop_
_entity.id
_entity.type
_entity.pdbx_description
1 polymer ?
#
loop_
_entity_poly.entity_id
_entity_poly.type
_entity_poly.pdbx_seq_one_letter_code
_entity_poly.pdbx_strand_id
1 'polypeptide(L)'
;VDFDPDTLQVRLSGPVREEANHVRMGSYHTLTLELGRNFSIEKECWDQIFLDRIEEACHPERGAELAAVVMNTGLAHLCLVTGSLTVVKAKIDLTVPKKRTGSSNHSKAVKRFYEAVYQAILRHVDFSKIKCLLLASPGYVK
;
A
#
# COMPACT_ATOMS: atom_id res chain seq x y z
N VAL A 1 23.39 -6.38 1.79
CA VAL A 1 22.07 -5.78 1.54
C VAL A 1 21.49 -5.45 2.89
N ASP A 2 21.12 -4.21 3.12
CA ASP A 2 20.49 -3.75 4.35
C ASP A 2 19.10 -3.17 4.04
N PHE A 3 18.15 -3.41 4.93
CA PHE A 3 16.82 -2.82 4.88
C PHE A 3 16.55 -2.05 6.17
N ASP A 4 16.15 -0.79 6.01
CA ASP A 4 15.74 0.08 7.11
C ASP A 4 14.21 0.17 7.14
N PRO A 5 13.54 -0.41 8.15
CA PRO A 5 12.08 -0.46 8.20
C PRO A 5 11.44 0.89 8.51
N ASP A 6 12.16 1.81 9.17
CA ASP A 6 11.61 3.11 9.56
C ASP A 6 11.59 4.07 8.37
N THR A 7 12.62 4.00 7.52
CA THR A 7 12.73 4.82 6.32
C THR A 7 12.24 4.12 5.04
N LEU A 8 11.94 2.82 5.13
CA LEU A 8 11.58 1.95 4.00
C LEU A 8 12.64 1.98 2.87
N GLN A 9 13.91 2.05 3.24
CA GLN A 9 15.04 2.12 2.31
C GLN A 9 15.83 0.81 2.24
N VAL A 10 16.18 0.41 1.02
CA VAL A 10 17.10 -0.70 0.78
C VAL A 10 18.45 -0.16 0.35
N ARG A 11 19.52 -0.58 1.04
CA ARG A 11 20.91 -0.23 0.72
C ARG A 11 21.70 -1.45 0.24
N LEU A 12 22.34 -1.30 -0.89
CA LEU A 12 23.16 -2.31 -1.56
C LEU A 12 24.61 -1.86 -1.56
N SER A 13 25.45 -2.46 -0.71
CA SER A 13 26.88 -2.20 -0.67
C SER A 13 27.65 -3.32 -1.36
N GLY A 14 28.61 -2.96 -2.22
CA GLY A 14 29.45 -3.92 -2.92
C GLY A 14 30.51 -3.29 -3.81
N PRO A 15 31.40 -4.12 -4.38
CA PRO A 15 32.41 -3.66 -5.33
C PRO A 15 31.79 -3.37 -6.70
N VAL A 16 32.27 -2.30 -7.34
CA VAL A 16 31.89 -1.95 -8.71
C VAL A 16 32.51 -2.94 -9.71
N ARG A 17 31.66 -3.62 -10.49
CA ARG A 17 32.02 -4.68 -11.45
C ARG A 17 32.33 -4.17 -12.86
N GLU A 18 31.74 -3.03 -13.25
CA GLU A 18 31.92 -2.43 -14.58
C GLU A 18 32.59 -1.06 -14.49
N GLU A 19 33.36 -0.69 -15.50
CA GLU A 19 34.05 0.60 -15.52
C GLU A 19 33.03 1.72 -15.69
N ALA A 20 32.98 2.63 -14.70
CA ALA A 20 32.12 3.80 -14.72
C ALA A 20 32.96 5.06 -14.83
N ASN A 21 32.48 6.06 -15.58
CA ASN A 21 33.22 7.29 -15.87
C ASN A 21 33.76 8.04 -14.63
N HIS A 22 33.16 7.81 -13.45
CA HIS A 22 33.47 8.54 -12.22
C HIS A 22 33.89 7.63 -11.06
N VAL A 23 33.92 6.31 -11.26
CA VAL A 23 34.19 5.35 -10.19
C VAL A 23 35.15 4.29 -10.70
N ARG A 24 36.27 4.11 -9.97
CA ARG A 24 37.29 3.12 -10.32
C ARG A 24 36.73 1.71 -10.14
N MET A 25 37.03 0.83 -11.09
CA MET A 25 36.70 -0.59 -11.00
C MET A 25 37.28 -1.21 -9.72
N GLY A 26 36.49 -2.04 -9.03
CA GLY A 26 36.87 -2.68 -7.77
C GLY A 26 36.76 -1.80 -6.52
N SER A 27 36.41 -0.51 -6.65
CA SER A 27 36.08 0.32 -5.48
C SER A 27 34.73 -0.07 -4.88
N TYR A 28 34.58 0.13 -3.56
CA TYR A 28 33.33 -0.13 -2.86
C TYR A 28 32.38 1.07 -3.01
N HIS A 29 31.12 0.78 -3.32
CA HIS A 29 30.05 1.75 -3.36
C HIS A 29 28.82 1.24 -2.64
N THR A 30 27.99 2.15 -2.16
CA THR A 30 26.68 1.84 -1.57
C THR A 30 25.61 2.53 -2.40
N LEU A 31 24.77 1.73 -3.05
CA LEU A 31 23.60 2.18 -3.78
C LEU A 31 22.38 2.12 -2.86
N THR A 32 21.69 3.25 -2.70
CA THR A 32 20.37 3.28 -2.06
C THR A 32 19.31 3.20 -3.15
N LEU A 33 18.39 2.24 -3.04
CA LEU A 33 17.28 2.13 -3.97
C LEU A 33 16.24 3.22 -3.66
N GLU A 34 15.88 3.99 -4.68
CA GLU A 34 14.91 5.09 -4.58
C GLU A 34 13.61 4.72 -5.32
N LEU A 35 12.47 5.19 -4.80
CA LEU A 35 11.18 5.01 -5.47
C LEU A 35 11.17 5.81 -6.79
N GLY A 36 10.66 5.19 -7.86
CA GLY A 36 10.54 5.83 -9.17
C GLY A 36 11.85 5.90 -9.97
N ARG A 37 12.96 5.35 -9.48
CA ARG A 37 14.17 5.14 -10.27
C ARG A 37 14.28 3.68 -10.70
N ASN A 38 14.51 3.49 -11.99
CA ASN A 38 14.72 2.17 -12.55
C ASN A 38 16.10 1.64 -12.14
N PHE A 39 16.15 0.34 -11.87
CA PHE A 39 17.39 -0.39 -11.61
C PHE A 39 17.27 -1.79 -12.20
N SER A 40 18.40 -2.43 -12.44
CA SER A 40 18.48 -3.79 -12.98
C SER A 40 19.11 -4.72 -11.94
N ILE A 41 18.61 -5.96 -11.87
CA ILE A 41 19.20 -7.01 -11.05
C ILE A 41 19.68 -8.11 -12.00
N GLU A 42 20.93 -8.53 -11.82
CA GLU A 42 21.48 -9.70 -12.48
C GLU A 42 21.80 -10.77 -11.45
N LYS A 43 21.54 -12.02 -11.82
CA LYS A 43 21.75 -13.18 -10.96
C LYS A 43 22.13 -14.36 -11.82
N GLU A 44 23.06 -15.19 -11.35
CA GLU A 44 23.53 -16.38 -12.08
C GLU A 44 22.39 -17.38 -12.35
N CYS A 45 21.42 -17.47 -11.43
CA CYS A 45 20.26 -18.33 -11.57
C CYS A 45 19.00 -17.62 -11.06
N TRP A 46 17.98 -17.62 -11.90
CA TRP A 46 16.61 -17.24 -11.58
C TRP A 46 15.77 -18.51 -11.48
N ASP A 47 15.52 -18.96 -10.24
CA ASP A 47 14.58 -20.04 -9.97
C ASP A 47 13.13 -19.52 -9.93
N GLN A 48 12.19 -20.46 -9.88
CA GLN A 48 10.76 -20.16 -9.84
C GLN A 48 10.38 -19.32 -8.62
N ILE A 49 11.02 -19.53 -7.47
CA ILE A 49 10.71 -18.81 -6.22
C ILE A 49 11.04 -17.32 -6.38
N PHE A 50 12.14 -16.98 -7.05
CA PHE A 50 12.47 -15.58 -7.32
C PHE A 50 11.50 -14.94 -8.31
N LEU A 51 11.10 -15.66 -9.36
CA LEU A 51 10.15 -15.15 -10.35
C LEU A 51 8.76 -14.93 -9.74
N ASP A 52 8.26 -15.89 -8.96
CA ASP A 52 6.97 -15.79 -8.27
C ASP A 52 6.95 -14.59 -7.31
N ARG A 53 8.05 -14.35 -6.59
CA ARG A 53 8.18 -13.20 -5.68
C ARG A 53 8.17 -11.87 -6.42
N ILE A 54 8.81 -11.78 -7.59
CA ILE A 54 8.75 -10.58 -8.43
C ILE A 54 7.32 -10.37 -8.92
N GLU A 55 6.64 -11.42 -9.38
CA GLU A 55 5.27 -11.33 -9.86
C GLU A 55 4.30 -10.88 -8.75
N GLU A 56 4.45 -11.41 -7.53
CA GLU A 56 3.68 -10.99 -6.34
C GLU A 56 3.93 -9.52 -6.00
N ALA A 57 5.19 -9.07 -6.03
CA ALA A 57 5.55 -7.69 -5.76
C ALA A 57 5.00 -6.73 -6.82
N CYS A 58 4.93 -7.15 -8.09
CA CYS A 58 4.32 -6.38 -9.17
C CYS A 58 2.79 -6.32 -9.08
N HIS A 59 2.14 -7.32 -8.48
CA HIS A 59 0.69 -7.44 -8.42
C HIS A 59 0.18 -7.67 -6.99
N PRO A 60 0.32 -6.68 -6.09
CA PRO A 60 -0.03 -6.85 -4.68
C PRO A 60 -1.51 -7.19 -4.45
N GLU A 61 -2.41 -6.79 -5.35
CA GLU A 61 -3.83 -7.18 -5.28
C GLU A 61 -4.08 -8.68 -5.44
N ARG A 62 -3.18 -9.45 -6.07
CA ARG A 62 -3.34 -10.90 -6.22
C ARG A 62 -3.09 -11.64 -4.91
N GLY A 63 -2.18 -11.15 -4.08
CA GLY A 63 -1.84 -11.71 -2.77
C GLY A 63 -2.66 -11.13 -1.61
N ALA A 64 -3.67 -10.30 -1.88
CA ALA A 64 -4.49 -9.69 -0.86
C ALA A 64 -5.46 -10.71 -0.26
N GLU A 65 -5.21 -11.12 0.98
CA GLU A 65 -6.08 -12.07 1.69
C GLU A 65 -7.18 -11.36 2.49
N LEU A 66 -6.95 -10.11 2.87
CA LEU A 66 -7.81 -9.33 3.75
C LEU A 66 -8.02 -7.92 3.19
N ALA A 67 -9.27 -7.46 3.19
CA ALA A 67 -9.56 -6.04 3.01
C ALA A 67 -9.90 -5.41 4.37
N ALA A 68 -9.44 -4.19 4.63
CA ALA A 68 -9.73 -3.45 5.84
C ALA A 68 -10.21 -2.04 5.50
N VAL A 69 -11.34 -1.65 6.07
CA VAL A 69 -11.86 -0.27 6.01
C VAL A 69 -11.79 0.31 7.40
N VAL A 70 -10.85 1.24 7.58
CA VAL A 70 -10.71 2.01 8.81
C VAL A 70 -11.36 3.36 8.60
N MET A 71 -12.41 3.64 9.37
CA MET A 71 -13.21 4.84 9.23
C MET A 71 -13.31 5.64 10.52
N ASN A 72 -13.40 6.95 10.37
CA ASN A 72 -13.74 7.94 11.37
C ASN A 72 -14.79 8.87 10.74
N THR A 73 -15.35 9.79 11.53
CA THR A 73 -16.33 10.77 11.05
C THR A 73 -15.71 11.63 9.95
N GLY A 74 -16.06 11.34 8.69
CA GLY A 74 -15.59 12.07 7.52
C GLY A 74 -14.27 11.60 6.92
N LEU A 75 -13.61 10.58 7.46
CA LEU A 75 -12.36 10.05 6.92
C LEU A 75 -12.40 8.53 6.90
N ALA A 76 -12.14 7.90 5.76
CA ALA A 76 -11.97 6.45 5.66
C ALA A 76 -10.77 6.08 4.81
N HIS A 77 -10.09 5.01 5.21
CA HIS A 77 -9.03 4.37 4.45
C HIS A 77 -9.46 2.95 4.11
N LEU A 78 -9.46 2.62 2.82
CA LEU A 78 -9.61 1.27 2.32
C LEU A 78 -8.22 0.72 2.05
N CYS A 79 -7.85 -0.33 2.78
CA CYS A 79 -6.57 -1.00 2.70
C CYS A 79 -6.77 -2.44 2.22
N LEU A 80 -5.90 -2.92 1.34
CA LEU A 80 -5.71 -4.33 1.09
C LEU A 80 -4.48 -4.79 1.86
N VAL A 81 -4.65 -5.82 2.66
CA VAL A 81 -3.59 -6.44 3.45
C VAL A 81 -3.21 -7.74 2.76
N THR A 82 -1.98 -7.77 2.25
CA THR A 82 -1.34 -8.96 1.70
C THR A 82 -0.46 -9.60 2.78
N GLY A 83 0.09 -10.78 2.52
CA GLY A 83 1.00 -11.44 3.47
C GLY A 83 2.25 -10.63 3.82
N SER A 84 2.66 -9.70 2.94
CA SER A 84 3.92 -8.97 3.08
C SER A 84 3.74 -7.46 3.30
N LEU A 85 2.58 -6.90 2.92
CA LEU A 85 2.42 -5.45 2.82
C LEU A 85 0.95 -5.02 2.93
N THR A 86 0.75 -3.81 3.44
CA THR A 86 -0.57 -3.16 3.48
C THR A 86 -0.60 -2.03 2.47
N VAL A 87 -1.52 -2.11 1.51
CA VAL A 87 -1.66 -1.13 0.44
C VAL A 87 -2.95 -0.35 0.62
N VAL A 88 -2.86 0.98 0.77
CA VAL A 88 -4.03 1.86 0.77
C VAL A 88 -4.53 2.02 -0.66
N LYS A 89 -5.72 1.50 -0.97
CA LYS A 89 -6.32 1.58 -2.31
C LYS A 89 -7.21 2.82 -2.49
N ALA A 90 -7.84 3.30 -1.41
CA ALA A 90 -8.62 4.53 -1.45
C ALA A 90 -8.56 5.29 -0.12
N LYS A 91 -8.51 6.62 -0.21
CA LYS A 91 -8.71 7.55 0.90
C LYS A 91 -9.97 8.35 0.60
N ILE A 92 -10.99 8.23 1.45
CA ILE A 92 -12.22 9.01 1.39
C ILE A 92 -12.12 10.09 2.44
N ASP A 93 -12.13 11.35 2.01
CA ASP A 93 -12.04 12.52 2.89
C ASP A 93 -13.22 13.46 2.58
N LEU A 94 -14.21 13.48 3.46
CA LEU A 94 -15.45 14.24 3.32
C LEU A 94 -15.76 14.98 4.61
N THR A 95 -16.01 16.28 4.51
CA THR A 95 -16.38 17.08 5.68
C THR A 95 -17.79 16.72 6.16
N VAL A 96 -17.90 16.15 7.35
CA VAL A 96 -19.18 15.87 8.02
C VAL A 96 -19.44 16.94 9.10
N PRO A 97 -20.48 17.78 8.96
CA PRO A 97 -20.81 18.80 9.94
C PRO A 97 -21.15 18.19 11.30
N LYS A 98 -20.85 18.89 12.41
CA LYS A 98 -21.28 18.46 13.75
C LYS A 98 -22.80 18.42 13.85
N LYS A 99 -23.33 17.43 14.58
CA LYS A 99 -24.77 17.30 14.85
C LYS A 99 -25.28 18.55 15.58
N ARG A 100 -26.24 19.25 14.98
CA ARG A 100 -27.00 20.35 15.61
C ARG A 100 -28.48 20.00 15.63
N THR A 101 -29.16 20.36 16.72
CA THR A 101 -30.61 20.21 16.88
C THR A 101 -31.35 20.89 15.72
N GLY A 102 -32.29 20.18 15.10
CA GLY A 102 -33.07 20.67 13.95
C GLY A 102 -32.39 20.61 12.57
N SER A 103 -31.12 20.17 12.47
CA SER A 103 -30.41 20.12 11.18
C SER A 103 -30.45 18.73 10.53
N SER A 104 -31.03 18.62 9.32
CA SER A 104 -30.98 17.41 8.49
C SER A 104 -29.68 17.28 7.67
N ASN A 105 -28.85 18.31 7.67
CA ASN A 105 -27.61 18.35 6.88
C ASN A 105 -26.57 17.32 7.37
N HIS A 106 -26.53 17.06 8.69
CA HIS A 106 -25.62 16.05 9.25
C HIS A 106 -25.95 14.65 8.72
N SER A 107 -27.21 14.21 8.78
CA SER A 107 -27.60 12.87 8.32
C SER A 107 -27.39 12.70 6.82
N LYS A 108 -27.65 13.74 6.01
CA LYS A 108 -27.36 13.74 4.57
C LYS A 108 -25.86 13.59 4.29
N ALA A 109 -25.00 14.32 5.02
CA ALA A 109 -23.55 14.24 4.86
C ALA A 109 -23.01 12.85 5.25
N VAL A 110 -23.49 12.28 6.35
CA VAL A 110 -23.14 10.92 6.78
C VAL A 110 -23.56 9.89 5.73
N LYS A 111 -24.77 9.98 5.17
CA LYS A 111 -25.23 9.08 4.12
C LYS A 111 -24.34 9.14 2.88
N ARG A 112 -23.95 10.35 2.46
CA ARG A 112 -23.02 10.55 1.33
C ARG A 112 -21.64 9.97 1.62
N PHE A 113 -21.16 10.06 2.87
CA PHE A 113 -19.89 9.46 3.28
C PHE A 113 -19.93 7.95 3.17
N TYR A 114 -20.96 7.29 3.71
CA TYR A 114 -21.08 5.83 3.61
C TYR A 114 -21.29 5.35 2.17
N GLU A 115 -22.02 6.10 1.34
CA GLU A 115 -22.12 5.80 -0.09
C GLU A 115 -20.74 5.82 -0.76
N ALA A 116 -19.93 6.85 -0.50
CA ALA A 116 -18.58 6.92 -1.06
C ALA A 116 -17.68 5.76 -0.60
N VAL A 117 -17.79 5.34 0.67
CA VAL A 117 -17.08 4.18 1.20
C VAL A 117 -17.55 2.89 0.52
N TYR A 118 -18.86 2.70 0.37
CA TYR A 118 -19.44 1.53 -0.28
C TYR A 118 -19.00 1.40 -1.75
N GLN A 119 -19.04 2.51 -2.49
CA GLN A 119 -18.55 2.55 -3.88
C GLN A 119 -17.04 2.25 -3.97
N ALA A 120 -16.24 2.74 -3.03
CA ALA A 120 -14.81 2.42 -2.98
C ALA A 120 -14.56 0.92 -2.73
N ILE A 121 -15.34 0.30 -1.84
CA ILE A 121 -15.26 -1.14 -1.58
C ILE A 121 -15.58 -1.92 -2.85
N LEU A 122 -16.71 -1.64 -3.51
CA LEU A 122 -17.10 -2.34 -4.74
C LEU A 122 -16.07 -2.20 -5.87
N ARG A 123 -15.40 -1.05 -5.96
CA ARG A 123 -14.41 -0.78 -7.00
C ARG A 123 -13.07 -1.48 -6.77
N HIS A 124 -12.64 -1.60 -5.51
CA HIS A 124 -11.27 -2.00 -5.18
C HIS A 124 -11.17 -3.36 -4.47
N VAL A 125 -12.28 -3.93 -4.02
CA VAL A 125 -12.30 -5.21 -3.30
C VAL A 125 -12.93 -6.28 -4.18
N ASP A 126 -12.14 -7.29 -4.53
CA ASP A 126 -12.60 -8.50 -5.20
C ASP A 126 -12.97 -9.56 -4.15
N PHE A 127 -14.27 -9.66 -3.84
CA PHE A 127 -14.81 -10.57 -2.82
C PHE A 127 -14.62 -12.06 -3.13
N SER A 128 -14.24 -12.42 -4.37
CA SER A 128 -13.93 -13.81 -4.71
C SER A 128 -12.56 -14.25 -4.17
N LYS A 129 -11.66 -13.29 -3.91
CA LYS A 129 -10.27 -13.53 -3.51
C LYS A 129 -10.02 -13.28 -2.02
N ILE A 130 -10.67 -12.28 -1.45
CA ILE A 130 -10.46 -11.95 -0.03
C ILE A 130 -11.19 -12.94 0.89
N LYS A 131 -10.54 -13.33 1.99
CA LYS A 131 -11.11 -14.22 3.01
C LYS A 131 -12.11 -13.48 3.90
N CYS A 132 -11.84 -12.22 4.24
CA CYS A 132 -12.77 -11.38 4.99
C CYS A 132 -12.54 -9.87 4.76
N LEU A 133 -13.57 -9.09 5.11
CA LEU A 133 -13.56 -7.62 5.11
C LEU A 133 -13.68 -7.12 6.55
N LEU A 134 -12.66 -6.42 7.03
CA LEU A 134 -12.63 -5.83 8.36
C LEU A 134 -13.19 -4.40 8.33
N LEU A 135 -14.17 -4.11 9.18
CA LEU A 135 -14.71 -2.76 9.38
C LEU A 135 -14.32 -2.25 10.77
N ALA A 136 -13.52 -1.17 10.81
CA ALA A 136 -13.03 -0.59 12.05
C ALA A 136 -13.38 0.89 12.14
N SER A 137 -13.94 1.30 13.28
CA SER A 137 -14.21 2.71 13.58
C SER A 137 -14.17 2.98 15.09
N PRO A 138 -13.78 4.18 15.52
CA PRO A 138 -13.88 4.57 16.92
C PRO A 138 -15.34 4.84 17.32
N GLY A 139 -15.81 4.21 18.41
CA GLY A 139 -17.16 4.40 18.95
C GLY A 139 -18.26 3.70 18.15
N TYR A 140 -19.41 4.38 17.98
CA TYR A 140 -20.65 3.84 17.39
C TYR A 140 -20.78 4.07 15.87
N VAL A 141 -19.65 4.23 15.17
CA VAL A 141 -19.62 4.50 13.71
C VAL A 141 -19.60 3.18 12.91
N LYS A 142 -19.81 2.03 13.57
CA LYS A 142 -19.91 0.71 12.93
C LYS A 142 -21.32 0.45 12.39
#